data_AF-A0A7C3YZK2-F1
#
_entry.id   AF-A0A7C3YZK2-F1
#
_cell.length_a   1.000
_cell.length_b   1.000
_cell.length_c   1.000
_cell.angle_alpha   90.00
_cell.angle_beta   90.00
_cell.angle_gamma   90.00
#
_symmetry.space_group_name_H-M   'P 1'
#
loop_
_entity.id
_entity.type
_entity.pdbx_description
1 polymer ?
#
loop_
_entity_poly.entity_id
_entity_poly.type
_entity_poly.pdbx_seq_one_letter_code
_entity_poly.pdbx_strand_id
1 'polypeptide(L)'
;MAVRNALRRKEKYEIKLDPDVVKQRFSGQKEKMVDQIADIFPSLVALEEAAKTVLDAEGVPISLYPMYLDYARELWRLVNKFGGDVLYNETRILENKWVARALSQPVLERLRVEIFGITLPPAP
;
A
#
# COMPACT_ATOMS: atom_id res chain seq x y z
N MET A 1 -23.17 -21.98 0.64
CA MET A 1 -22.72 -22.00 2.05
C MET A 1 -23.68 -21.16 2.89
N ALA A 2 -24.21 -21.68 3.99
CA ALA A 2 -25.12 -20.91 4.84
C ALA A 2 -24.39 -19.78 5.59
N VAL A 3 -25.03 -18.62 5.73
CA VAL A 3 -24.48 -17.48 6.47
C VAL A 3 -24.31 -17.86 7.94
N ARG A 4 -23.09 -17.73 8.47
CA ARG A 4 -22.81 -18.01 9.89
C ARG A 4 -23.57 -17.02 10.77
N ASN A 5 -24.36 -17.52 11.72
CA ASN A 5 -25.09 -16.69 12.67
C ASN A 5 -24.15 -15.91 13.62
N ALA A 6 -24.71 -14.90 14.30
CA ALA A 6 -23.95 -14.02 15.18
C ALA A 6 -23.30 -14.75 16.37
N LEU A 7 -24.00 -15.68 17.02
CA LEU A 7 -23.47 -16.43 18.17
C LEU A 7 -22.22 -17.23 17.81
N ARG A 8 -22.27 -17.97 16.71
CA ARG A 8 -21.13 -18.75 16.22
C ARG A 8 -19.93 -17.87 15.84
N ARG A 9 -20.17 -16.61 15.44
CA ARG A 9 -19.09 -15.64 15.18
C ARG A 9 -18.48 -15.15 16.48
N LYS A 10 -19.30 -14.86 17.51
CA LYS A 10 -18.87 -14.44 18.84
C LYS A 10 -18.02 -15.52 19.53
N GLU A 11 -18.51 -16.75 19.61
CA GLU A 11 -17.80 -17.87 20.23
C GLU A 11 -16.43 -18.11 19.57
N LYS A 12 -16.39 -18.08 18.23
CA LYS A 12 -15.11 -18.17 17.51
C LYS A 12 -14.18 -16.99 17.76
N TYR A 13 -14.71 -15.82 18.11
CA TYR A 13 -13.89 -14.66 18.44
C TYR A 13 -13.31 -14.78 19.85
N GLU A 14 -14.09 -15.23 20.82
CA GLU A 14 -13.63 -15.48 22.19
C GLU A 14 -12.47 -16.50 22.22
N ILE A 15 -12.58 -17.60 21.47
CA ILE A 15 -11.52 -18.62 21.36
C ILE A 15 -10.21 -18.04 20.79
N LYS A 16 -10.27 -17.03 19.91
CA LYS A 16 -9.06 -16.40 19.35
C LYS A 16 -8.31 -15.55 20.37
N LEU A 17 -9.00 -15.09 21.42
CA LEU A 17 -8.49 -14.15 22.41
C LEU A 17 -8.00 -14.84 23.69
N ASP A 18 -7.84 -16.16 23.67
CA ASP A 18 -7.16 -16.89 24.74
C ASP A 18 -5.73 -16.32 24.94
N PRO A 19 -5.43 -15.74 26.12
CA PRO A 19 -4.17 -15.04 26.35
C PRO A 19 -2.93 -15.92 26.19
N ASP A 20 -3.02 -17.19 26.59
CA ASP A 20 -1.90 -18.13 26.56
C ASP A 20 -1.59 -18.54 25.12
N VAL A 21 -2.64 -18.84 24.33
CA VAL A 21 -2.51 -19.15 22.90
C VAL A 21 -1.99 -17.95 22.12
N VAL A 22 -2.47 -16.75 22.43
CA VAL A 22 -1.98 -15.50 21.81
C VAL A 22 -0.50 -15.32 22.10
N LYS A 23 -0.09 -15.36 23.37
CA LYS A 23 1.31 -15.23 23.77
C LYS A 23 2.20 -16.24 23.04
N GLN A 24 1.82 -17.51 23.07
CA GLN A 24 2.60 -18.58 22.42
C GLN A 24 2.79 -18.33 20.92
N ARG A 25 1.73 -17.92 20.21
CA ARG A 25 1.80 -17.65 18.76
C ARG A 25 2.69 -16.46 18.43
N PHE A 26 2.56 -15.35 19.16
CA PHE A 26 3.39 -14.17 18.95
C PHE A 26 4.85 -14.45 19.28
N SER A 27 5.14 -15.14 20.39
CA SER A 27 6.50 -15.53 20.75
C SER A 27 7.14 -16.40 19.67
N GLY A 28 6.41 -17.36 19.10
CA GLY A 28 6.92 -18.24 18.04
C GLY A 28 7.11 -17.56 16.67
N GLN A 29 6.49 -16.42 16.42
CA GLN A 29 6.60 -15.69 15.14
C GLN A 29 7.49 -14.45 15.22
N LYS A 30 7.82 -13.97 16.43
CA LYS A 30 8.49 -12.69 16.64
C LYS A 30 9.73 -12.50 15.76
N GLU A 31 10.63 -13.48 15.73
CA GLU A 31 11.88 -13.41 14.94
C GLU A 31 11.58 -13.21 13.46
N LYS A 32 10.75 -14.08 12.87
CA LYS A 32 10.31 -13.96 11.46
C LYS A 32 9.63 -12.63 11.16
N MET A 33 8.82 -12.09 12.09
CA MET A 33 8.16 -10.80 11.91
C MET A 33 9.17 -9.64 11.87
N VAL A 34 10.20 -9.69 12.72
CA VAL A 34 11.26 -8.69 12.75
C VAL A 34 12.11 -8.78 11.48
N ASP A 35 12.49 -9.99 11.07
CA ASP A 35 13.29 -10.22 9.87
C ASP A 35 12.58 -9.71 8.61
N GLN A 36 11.28 -9.98 8.47
CA GLN A 36 10.49 -9.48 7.34
C GLN A 36 10.49 -7.96 7.26
N ILE A 37 10.46 -7.28 8.40
CA ILE A 37 10.41 -5.81 8.46
C ILE A 37 11.77 -5.18 8.16
N ALA A 38 12.87 -5.90 8.43
CA ALA A 38 14.24 -5.42 8.23
C ALA A 38 14.49 -4.97 6.78
N ASP A 39 13.87 -5.62 5.79
CA ASP A 39 13.98 -5.25 4.37
C ASP A 39 12.87 -4.30 3.91
N ILE A 40 11.66 -4.45 4.45
CA ILE A 40 10.48 -3.67 4.04
C ILE A 40 10.63 -2.19 4.42
N PHE A 41 11.07 -1.89 5.64
CA PHE A 41 11.17 -0.50 6.11
C PHE A 41 12.20 0.32 5.35
N PRO A 42 13.42 -0.16 5.08
CA PRO A 42 14.36 0.55 4.22
C PRO A 42 13.81 0.81 2.81
N SER A 43 13.13 -0.19 2.22
CA SER A 43 12.51 -0.01 0.89
C SER A 43 11.43 1.07 0.90
N LEU A 44 10.57 1.11 1.94
CA LEU A 44 9.54 2.13 2.08
C LEU A 44 10.15 3.53 2.32
N VAL A 45 11.18 3.64 3.14
CA VAL A 45 11.86 4.92 3.38
C VAL A 45 12.48 5.46 2.10
N ALA A 46 13.22 4.63 1.36
CA ALA A 46 13.83 5.02 0.09
C ALA A 46 12.77 5.49 -0.94
N LEU A 47 11.63 4.82 -0.98
CA LEU A 47 10.50 5.21 -1.82
C LEU A 47 9.90 6.56 -1.40
N GLU A 48 9.71 6.79 -0.10
CA GLU A 48 9.15 8.05 0.40
C GLU A 48 10.10 9.24 0.19
N GLU A 49 11.42 9.02 0.31
CA GLU A 49 12.44 10.02 0.01
C GLU A 49 12.48 10.38 -1.49
N ALA A 50 12.42 9.36 -2.36
CA ALA A 50 12.30 9.58 -3.80
C ALA A 50 11.02 10.35 -4.15
N ALA A 51 9.88 9.97 -3.57
CA ALA A 51 8.62 10.67 -3.77
C ALA A 51 8.68 12.13 -3.32
N LYS A 52 9.30 12.42 -2.15
CA LYS A 52 9.48 13.80 -1.70
C LYS A 52 10.30 14.63 -2.68
N THR A 53 11.39 14.06 -3.22
CA THR A 53 12.23 14.75 -4.19
C THR A 53 11.43 15.15 -5.45
N VAL A 54 10.56 14.26 -5.94
CA VAL A 54 9.65 14.56 -7.05
C VAL A 54 8.64 15.66 -6.68
N LEU A 55 8.05 15.58 -5.48
CA LEU A 55 7.06 16.57 -5.02
C LEU A 55 7.66 17.97 -4.81
N ASP A 56 8.88 18.03 -4.27
CA ASP A 56 9.65 19.26 -4.10
C ASP A 56 9.93 19.90 -5.48
N ALA A 57 10.35 19.09 -6.47
CA ALA A 57 10.61 19.55 -7.83
C ALA A 57 9.36 20.06 -8.55
N GLU A 58 8.20 19.46 -8.28
CA GLU A 58 6.89 19.89 -8.80
C GLU A 58 6.29 21.09 -8.05
N GLY A 59 6.95 21.57 -6.98
CA GLY A 59 6.46 22.69 -6.19
C GLY A 59 5.15 22.39 -5.45
N VAL A 60 4.90 21.14 -5.10
CA VAL A 60 3.68 20.73 -4.39
C VAL A 60 3.70 21.34 -2.98
N PRO A 61 2.57 21.89 -2.49
CA PRO A 61 2.48 22.32 -1.10
C PRO A 61 2.70 21.16 -0.13
N ILE A 62 3.53 21.37 0.91
CA ILE A 62 3.83 20.35 1.94
C ILE A 62 2.56 19.79 2.59
N SER A 63 1.49 20.59 2.68
CA SER A 63 0.19 20.15 3.20
C SER A 63 -0.43 18.99 2.41
N LEU A 64 -0.08 18.84 1.13
CA LEU A 64 -0.57 17.76 0.26
C LEU A 64 0.37 16.54 0.23
N TYR A 65 1.58 16.62 0.80
CA TYR A 65 2.55 15.52 0.75
C TYR A 65 2.00 14.21 1.29
N PRO A 66 1.27 14.18 2.43
CA PRO A 66 0.71 12.92 2.94
C PRO A 66 -0.17 12.21 1.91
N MET A 67 -0.95 12.95 1.12
CA MET A 67 -1.85 12.37 0.12
C MET A 67 -1.08 11.75 -1.06
N TYR A 68 -0.02 12.43 -1.54
CA TYR A 68 0.84 11.89 -2.59
C TYR A 68 1.72 10.72 -2.12
N LEU A 69 2.18 10.75 -0.86
CA LEU A 69 2.92 9.63 -0.26
C LEU A 69 2.01 8.40 -0.09
N ASP A 70 0.75 8.59 0.28
CA ASP A 70 -0.22 7.50 0.36
C ASP A 70 -0.50 6.88 -1.02
N TYR A 71 -0.59 7.70 -2.08
CA TYR A 71 -0.61 7.19 -3.46
C TYR A 71 0.63 6.34 -3.78
N ALA A 72 1.83 6.84 -3.51
CA ALA A 72 3.07 6.11 -3.79
C ALA A 72 3.14 4.78 -3.02
N ARG A 73 2.74 4.74 -1.73
CA ARG A 73 2.67 3.51 -0.93
C ARG A 73 1.62 2.52 -1.44
N GLU A 74 0.49 3.01 -1.94
CA GLU A 74 -0.51 2.15 -2.58
C GLU A 74 0.01 1.54 -3.88
N LEU A 75 0.66 2.34 -4.71
CA LEU A 75 1.27 1.85 -5.95
C LEU A 75 2.37 0.83 -5.66
N TRP A 76 3.24 1.09 -4.67
CA TRP A 76 4.25 0.13 -4.23
C TRP A 76 3.64 -1.22 -3.82
N ARG A 77 2.51 -1.22 -3.11
CA ARG A 77 1.81 -2.46 -2.76
C ARG A 77 1.27 -3.19 -4.00
N LEU A 78 0.79 -2.46 -5.01
CA LEU A 78 0.31 -3.05 -6.26
C LEU A 78 1.45 -3.68 -7.06
N VAL A 79 2.58 -2.98 -7.19
CA VAL A 79 3.76 -3.47 -7.92
C VAL A 79 4.32 -4.74 -7.28
N ASN A 80 4.30 -4.84 -5.95
CA ASN A 80 4.74 -6.04 -5.24
C ASN A 80 3.72 -7.19 -5.27
N LYS A 81 2.51 -6.96 -5.80
CA LYS A 81 1.41 -7.95 -5.81
C LYS A 81 1.04 -8.42 -7.22
N PHE A 82 1.15 -7.55 -8.22
CA PHE A 82 0.67 -7.78 -9.58
C PHE A 82 1.73 -7.43 -10.62
N GLY A 83 1.62 -8.02 -11.80
CA GLY A 83 2.42 -7.69 -12.97
C GLY A 83 1.57 -7.68 -14.24
N GLY A 84 2.16 -7.21 -15.35
CA GLY A 84 1.50 -7.15 -16.65
C GLY A 84 0.22 -6.30 -16.66
N ASP A 85 -0.76 -6.72 -17.46
CA ASP A 85 -2.00 -5.95 -17.69
C ASP A 85 -2.82 -5.68 -16.43
N VAL A 86 -2.77 -6.59 -15.45
CA VAL A 86 -3.45 -6.42 -14.17
C VAL A 86 -2.86 -5.23 -13.41
N LEU A 87 -1.53 -5.10 -13.37
CA LEU A 87 -0.87 -3.96 -12.74
C LEU A 87 -1.26 -2.66 -13.43
N TYR A 88 -1.33 -2.63 -14.76
CA TYR A 88 -1.73 -1.43 -15.50
C TYR A 88 -3.16 -1.00 -15.20
N ASN A 89 -4.11 -1.95 -15.17
CA ASN A 89 -5.50 -1.65 -14.86
C ASN A 89 -5.67 -1.16 -13.41
N GLU A 90 -5.02 -1.81 -12.44
CA GLU A 90 -5.06 -1.40 -11.03
C GLU A 90 -4.40 -0.03 -10.83
N THR A 91 -3.32 0.26 -11.56
CA THR A 91 -2.66 1.57 -11.51
C THR A 91 -3.58 2.67 -12.06
N ARG A 92 -4.31 2.41 -13.15
CA ARG A 92 -5.33 3.35 -13.68
C ARG A 92 -6.42 3.65 -12.66
N ILE A 93 -6.95 2.60 -12.01
CA ILE A 93 -7.98 2.74 -10.97
C ILE A 93 -7.44 3.56 -9.81
N LEU A 94 -6.21 3.29 -9.39
CA LEU A 94 -5.54 4.03 -8.32
C LEU A 94 -5.38 5.51 -8.67
N GLU A 95 -4.88 5.85 -9.86
CA GLU A 95 -4.73 7.23 -10.31
C GLU A 95 -6.09 7.95 -10.35
N ASN A 96 -7.10 7.34 -10.98
CA ASN A 96 -8.45 7.92 -11.04
C ASN A 96 -9.02 8.20 -9.64
N LYS A 97 -8.77 7.31 -8.67
CA LYS A 97 -9.19 7.50 -7.28
C LYS A 97 -8.55 8.73 -6.65
N TRP A 98 -7.27 8.97 -6.89
CA TRP A 98 -6.54 10.09 -6.28
C TRP A 98 -6.76 11.41 -7.02
N VAL A 99 -6.97 11.37 -8.34
CA VAL A 99 -7.47 12.52 -9.11
C VAL A 99 -8.85 12.93 -8.61
N ALA A 100 -9.75 11.98 -8.35
CA ALA A 100 -11.07 12.27 -7.76
C ALA A 100 -10.99 12.87 -6.34
N ARG A 101 -9.84 12.73 -5.65
CA ARG A 101 -9.53 13.41 -4.37
C ARG A 101 -8.80 14.73 -4.58
N ALA A 102 -8.89 15.31 -5.77
CA ALA A 102 -8.29 16.57 -6.17
C ALA A 102 -6.75 16.61 -6.19
N LEU A 103 -6.08 15.46 -6.34
CA LEU A 103 -4.65 15.44 -6.65
C LEU A 103 -4.38 15.70 -8.14
N SER A 104 -3.24 16.32 -8.41
CA SER A 104 -2.81 16.67 -9.76
C SER A 104 -2.39 15.42 -10.53
N GLN A 105 -3.10 15.11 -11.62
CA GLN A 105 -2.78 13.97 -12.48
C GLN A 105 -1.32 13.99 -13.01
N PRO A 106 -0.78 15.12 -13.52
CA PRO A 106 0.62 15.19 -13.94
C PRO A 106 1.63 14.80 -12.85
N VAL A 107 1.36 15.17 -11.60
CA VAL A 107 2.24 14.83 -10.46
C VAL A 107 2.16 13.34 -10.14
N LEU A 108 0.96 12.75 -10.17
CA LEU A 108 0.76 11.31 -9.97
C LEU A 108 1.46 10.48 -11.06
N GLU A 109 1.37 10.93 -12.31
CA GLU A 109 2.04 10.29 -13.46
C GLU A 109 3.56 10.39 -13.33
N ARG A 110 4.09 11.55 -12.90
CA ARG A 110 5.53 11.72 -12.67
C ARG A 110 6.04 10.80 -11.57
N LEU A 111 5.35 10.74 -10.42
CA LEU A 111 5.68 9.80 -9.34
C LEU A 111 5.70 8.34 -9.85
N ARG A 112 4.70 7.94 -10.64
CA ARG A 112 4.60 6.60 -11.22
C ARG A 112 5.79 6.28 -12.12
N VAL A 113 6.14 7.20 -13.03
CA VAL A 113 7.20 6.98 -14.02
C VAL A 113 8.58 7.03 -13.37
N GLU A 114 8.87 8.05 -12.55
CA GLU A 114 10.22 8.25 -12.00
C GLU A 114 10.58 7.24 -10.91
N ILE A 115 9.63 6.82 -10.08
CA ILE A 115 9.91 5.90 -8.97
C ILE A 115 9.76 4.44 -9.39
N PHE A 116 8.77 4.12 -10.24
CA PHE A 116 8.43 2.74 -10.57
C PHE A 116 8.71 2.36 -12.03
N GLY A 117 9.03 3.31 -12.91
CA GLY A 117 9.26 3.05 -14.33
C GLY A 117 8.01 2.58 -15.09
N ILE A 118 6.81 2.85 -14.55
CA ILE A 118 5.56 2.33 -15.14
C ILE A 118 5.00 3.36 -16.13
N THR A 119 5.03 2.99 -17.41
CA THR A 119 4.31 3.68 -18.49
C THR A 119 3.04 2.90 -18.83
N LEU A 120 1.88 3.52 -18.68
CA LEU A 120 0.62 2.83 -18.97
C LEU A 120 0.37 2.76 -20.49
N PRO A 121 0.10 1.57 -21.05
CA PRO A 121 -0.36 1.44 -22.44
C PRO A 121 -1.74 2.07 -22.58
N PRO A 122 -2.20 2.50 -23.77
CA PRO A 122 -3.53 3.09 -23.94
C PRO A 122 -4.62 2.22 -23.29
N ALA A 123 -5.63 2.86 -22.70
CA ALA A 123 -6.73 2.14 -22.06
C ALA A 123 -7.40 1.20 -23.08
N PRO A 124 -7.81 -0.01 -22.67
CA PRO A 124 -8.53 -0.93 -23.54
C PRO A 124 -9.89 -0.37 -23.99
#